data_AF-A0A355CIU5-F1
#
_entry.id   AF-A0A355CIU5-F1
#
_cell.length_a   1.000
_cell.length_b   1.000
_cell.length_c   1.000
_cell.angle_alpha   90.00
_cell.angle_beta   90.00
_cell.angle_gamma   90.00
#
_symmetry.space_group_name_H-M   'P 1'
#
loop_
_entity.id
_entity.type
_entity.pdbx_description
1 polymer ?
#
loop_
_entity_poly.entity_id
_entity_poly.type
_entity_poly.pdbx_seq_one_letter_code
_entity_poly.pdbx_strand_id
1 'polypeptide(L)'
;GGWPELMERNHALALAGRQILLDKLDLPQPCPDEMVGSMAVVQLPDEQSDAVTKAGIAPLQEALWEIFKIEVPVIPWPDARGRLVRISAQFYNTLPQYEYLAKALLELISL
;
A
#
# COMPACT_ATOMS: atom_id res chain seq x y z
N GLY A 1 27.98 -0.02 -2.52
CA GLY A 1 27.11 -1.16 -2.17
C GLY A 1 27.10 -1.38 -0.67
N GLY A 2 26.52 -2.49 -0.20
CA GLY A 2 26.45 -2.85 1.23
C GLY A 2 25.15 -2.39 1.91
N TRP A 3 25.06 -2.59 3.22
CA TRP A 3 23.83 -2.32 4.00
C TRP A 3 23.32 -0.87 3.89
N PRO A 4 24.16 0.18 4.01
CA PRO A 4 23.67 1.56 3.91
C PRO A 4 23.04 1.86 2.55
N GLU A 5 23.66 1.42 1.45
CA GLU A 5 23.13 1.63 0.10
C GLU A 5 21.84 0.82 -0.15
N LEU A 6 21.75 -0.40 0.41
CA LEU A 6 20.54 -1.20 0.33
C LEU A 6 19.37 -0.55 1.10
N MET A 7 19.65 -0.02 2.29
CA MET A 7 18.65 0.70 3.10
C MET A 7 18.17 1.96 2.37
N GLU A 8 19.09 2.75 1.82
CA GLU A 8 18.77 3.94 1.03
C GLU A 8 17.94 3.60 -0.20
N ARG A 9 18.31 2.55 -0.94
CA ARG A 9 17.55 2.09 -2.11
C ARG A 9 16.13 1.64 -1.72
N ASN A 10 15.98 0.88 -0.64
CA ASN A 10 14.67 0.43 -0.17
C ASN A 10 13.82 1.62 0.31
N HIS A 11 14.42 2.60 0.97
CA HIS A 11 13.75 3.84 1.38
C HIS A 11 13.24 4.63 0.17
N ALA A 12 14.13 4.92 -0.79
CA ALA A 12 13.77 5.62 -2.02
C ALA A 12 12.65 4.88 -2.79
N LEU A 13 12.71 3.54 -2.83
CA LEU A 13 11.69 2.73 -3.48
C LEU A 13 10.35 2.74 -2.73
N ALA A 14 10.36 2.75 -1.40
CA ALA A 14 9.15 2.88 -0.59
C ALA A 14 8.47 4.25 -0.80
N LEU A 15 9.26 5.33 -0.85
CA LEU A 15 8.76 6.67 -1.16
C LEU A 15 8.18 6.75 -2.58
N ALA A 16 8.90 6.26 -3.58
CA ALA A 16 8.44 6.26 -4.97
C ALA A 16 7.18 5.40 -5.14
N GLY A 17 7.15 4.20 -4.54
CA GLY A 17 5.97 3.33 -4.54
C GLY A 17 4.78 4.00 -3.87
N ARG A 18 4.97 4.68 -2.72
CA ARG A 18 3.91 5.45 -2.06
C ARG A 18 3.41 6.57 -2.96
N GLN A 19 4.30 7.33 -3.59
CA GLN A 19 3.93 8.43 -4.47
C GLN A 19 3.09 7.96 -5.66
N ILE A 20 3.48 6.85 -6.29
CA ILE A 20 2.70 6.21 -7.38
C ILE A 20 1.28 5.89 -6.91
N LEU A 21 1.12 5.31 -5.71
CA LEU A 21 -0.19 5.00 -5.16
C LEU A 21 -1.00 6.27 -4.88
N LEU A 22 -0.41 7.27 -4.23
CA LEU A 22 -1.07 8.52 -3.89
C LEU A 22 -1.56 9.27 -5.13
N ASP A 23 -0.69 9.42 -6.15
CA ASP A 23 -1.02 10.12 -7.39
C ASP A 23 -2.14 9.41 -8.16
N LYS A 24 -2.07 8.07 -8.21
CA LYS A 24 -3.02 7.27 -8.99
C LYS A 24 -4.39 7.19 -8.35
N LEU A 25 -4.45 7.20 -7.03
CA LEU A 25 -5.68 7.10 -6.24
C LEU A 25 -6.23 8.48 -5.80
N ASP A 26 -5.54 9.57 -6.15
CA ASP A 26 -5.85 10.95 -5.71
C ASP A 26 -5.98 11.07 -4.19
N LEU A 27 -4.97 10.58 -3.47
CA LEU A 27 -4.95 10.52 -2.00
C LEU A 27 -3.94 11.51 -1.40
N PRO A 28 -4.24 12.07 -0.23
CA PRO A 28 -3.30 12.93 0.48
C PRO A 28 -2.15 12.11 1.08
N GLN A 29 -0.98 12.75 1.19
CA GLN A 29 0.17 12.18 1.87
C GLN A 29 -0.09 12.00 3.38
N PRO A 30 0.06 10.78 3.94
CA PRO A 30 -0.32 10.52 5.34
C PRO A 30 0.75 10.97 6.35
N CYS A 31 2.01 11.06 5.94
CA CYS A 31 3.12 11.50 6.79
C CYS A 31 4.30 12.03 5.95
N PRO A 32 5.17 12.88 6.52
CA PRO A 32 6.41 13.32 5.86
C PRO A 32 7.32 12.16 5.44
N ASP A 33 8.20 12.40 4.46
CA ASP A 33 9.08 11.39 3.86
C ASP A 33 10.11 10.88 4.88
N GLU A 34 10.52 11.74 5.82
CA GLU A 34 11.52 11.43 6.84
C GLU A 34 11.01 10.39 7.86
N MET A 35 9.70 10.13 7.91
CA MET A 35 9.09 9.10 8.75
C MET A 35 9.04 7.71 8.08
N VAL A 36 9.45 7.60 6.82
CA VAL A 36 9.35 6.38 6.03
C VAL A 36 10.68 5.61 6.07
N GLY A 37 10.63 4.33 6.42
CA GLY A 37 11.75 3.40 6.29
C GLY A 37 11.70 2.69 4.94
N SER A 38 11.76 1.35 4.96
CA SER A 38 11.50 0.50 3.78
C SER A 38 10.03 0.11 3.63
N MET A 39 9.12 0.76 4.37
CA MET A 39 7.68 0.49 4.34
C MET A 39 6.94 1.81 4.34
N ALA A 40 5.86 1.88 3.57
CA ALA A 40 5.03 3.07 3.46
C ALA A 40 3.55 2.66 3.50
N VAL A 41 2.69 3.61 3.91
CA VAL A 41 1.24 3.42 3.93
C VAL A 41 0.55 4.41 3.01
N VAL A 42 -0.60 4.02 2.45
CA VAL A 42 -1.61 4.92 1.91
C VAL A 42 -2.94 4.63 2.60
N GLN A 43 -3.72 5.69 2.86
CA GLN A 43 -5.02 5.58 3.51
C GLN A 43 -6.12 5.62 2.44
N LEU A 44 -6.84 4.51 2.29
CA LEU A 44 -7.99 4.45 1.40
C LEU A 44 -9.23 5.04 2.10
N PRO A 45 -10.15 5.67 1.34
CA PRO A 45 -11.42 6.14 1.88
C PRO A 45 -12.24 4.97 2.45
N ASP A 46 -13.06 5.28 3.45
CA ASP A 46 -13.90 4.31 4.15
C ASP A 46 -15.05 3.84 3.24
N GLU A 47 -15.11 2.54 2.95
CA GLU A 47 -16.32 1.91 2.44
C GLU A 47 -16.90 0.99 3.51
N GLN A 48 -18.21 1.12 3.72
CA GLN A 48 -18.98 0.44 4.77
C GLN A 48 -18.94 -1.12 4.67
N SER A 49 -18.32 -1.68 3.64
CA SER A 49 -18.36 -3.12 3.32
C SER A 49 -17.19 -3.94 3.90
N ASP A 50 -16.11 -3.31 4.38
CA ASP A 50 -14.88 -3.99 4.81
C ASP A 50 -14.81 -4.24 6.33
N ALA A 51 -15.93 -4.59 6.95
CA ALA A 51 -15.96 -4.99 8.36
C ALA A 51 -15.25 -6.34 8.56
N VAL A 52 -13.92 -6.31 8.62
CA VAL A 52 -13.11 -7.48 8.96
C VAL A 52 -13.28 -7.77 10.44
N THR A 53 -13.71 -8.99 10.78
CA THR A 53 -13.62 -9.46 12.18
C THR A 53 -12.16 -9.41 12.64
N LYS A 54 -11.90 -9.28 13.95
CA LYS A 54 -10.53 -9.16 14.54
C LYS A 54 -9.50 -10.24 14.10
N ALA A 55 -9.91 -11.28 13.39
CA ALA A 55 -9.08 -12.38 12.90
C ALA A 55 -9.24 -12.69 11.39
N GLY A 56 -10.01 -11.90 10.63
CA GLY A 56 -10.26 -12.14 9.20
C GLY A 56 -9.21 -11.51 8.29
N ILE A 57 -9.14 -11.98 7.04
CA ILE A 57 -8.46 -11.28 5.94
C ILE A 57 -9.43 -10.23 5.40
N ALA A 58 -8.95 -9.03 5.09
CA ALA A 58 -9.80 -8.00 4.50
C ALA A 58 -10.29 -8.41 3.10
N PRO A 59 -11.57 -8.19 2.73
CA PRO A 59 -12.07 -8.54 1.40
C PRO A 59 -11.23 -7.93 0.28
N LEU A 60 -10.79 -6.67 0.41
CA LEU A 60 -9.86 -6.07 -0.56
C LEU A 60 -8.53 -6.85 -0.66
N GLN A 61 -7.96 -7.27 0.47
CA GLN A 61 -6.70 -8.03 0.47
C GLN A 61 -6.88 -9.39 -0.21
N GLU A 62 -8.00 -10.07 0.06
CA GLU A 62 -8.35 -11.34 -0.58
C GLU A 62 -8.51 -11.16 -2.09
N ALA A 63 -9.26 -10.14 -2.54
CA ALA A 63 -9.46 -9.84 -3.96
C ALA A 63 -8.13 -9.49 -4.68
N LEU A 64 -7.25 -8.73 -4.05
CA LEU A 64 -5.91 -8.42 -4.59
C LEU A 64 -5.10 -9.70 -4.84
N TRP A 65 -5.18 -10.68 -3.93
CA TRP A 65 -4.52 -11.96 -4.10
C TRP A 65 -5.20 -12.86 -5.15
N GLU A 66 -6.52 -13.00 -5.09
CA GLU A 66 -7.26 -13.92 -5.94
C GLU A 66 -7.24 -13.50 -7.42
N ILE A 67 -7.42 -12.21 -7.69
CA ILE A 67 -7.57 -11.67 -9.05
C ILE A 67 -6.22 -11.22 -9.61
N PHE A 68 -5.42 -10.51 -8.82
CA PHE A 68 -4.19 -9.85 -9.30
C PHE A 68 -2.91 -10.54 -8.84
N LYS A 69 -2.99 -11.54 -7.96
CA LYS A 69 -1.82 -12.21 -7.35
C LYS A 69 -0.90 -11.25 -6.62
N ILE A 70 -1.49 -10.25 -5.96
CA ILE A 70 -0.77 -9.25 -5.17
C ILE A 70 -0.98 -9.55 -3.69
N GLU A 71 0.12 -9.82 -2.99
CA GLU A 71 0.14 -9.94 -1.54
C GLU A 71 0.48 -8.57 -0.93
N VAL A 72 -0.51 -7.88 -0.38
CA VAL A 72 -0.30 -6.61 0.32
C VAL A 72 -1.24 -6.50 1.53
N PRO A 73 -0.74 -6.14 2.73
CA PRO A 73 -1.60 -5.93 3.88
C PRO A 73 -2.60 -4.80 3.67
N VAL A 74 -3.89 -5.10 3.88
CA VAL A 74 -4.98 -4.13 4.04
C VAL A 74 -5.44 -4.17 5.50
N ILE A 75 -5.19 -3.09 6.22
CA ILE A 75 -5.31 -3.05 7.68
C ILE A 75 -6.46 -2.12 8.06
N PRO A 76 -7.51 -2.61 8.76
CA PRO A 76 -8.53 -1.74 9.35
C PRO A 76 -7.89 -0.79 10.36
N TRP A 77 -8.22 0.51 10.29
CA TRP A 77 -7.70 1.49 11.24
C TRP A 77 -8.84 2.02 12.13
N PRO A 78 -8.95 1.58 13.41
CA PRO A 78 -10.16 1.79 14.21
C PRO A 78 -10.54 3.25 14.48
N ASP A 79 -9.56 4.15 14.59
CA ASP A 79 -9.78 5.54 15.00
C ASP A 79 -9.79 6.54 13.82
N ALA A 80 -9.48 6.08 12.60
CA ALA A 80 -9.56 6.88 11.38
C ALA A 80 -10.48 6.16 10.40
N ARG A 81 -11.56 6.81 9.99
CA ARG A 81 -12.55 6.29 9.02
C ARG A 81 -11.85 5.86 7.72
N GLY A 82 -11.40 4.61 7.64
CA GLY A 82 -10.67 4.08 6.50
C GLY A 82 -9.76 2.89 6.82
N ARG A 83 -9.11 2.40 5.76
CA ARG A 83 -8.21 1.24 5.80
C ARG A 83 -6.85 1.61 5.20
N LEU A 84 -5.79 1.04 5.76
CA LEU A 84 -4.43 1.30 5.33
C LEU A 84 -3.95 0.19 4.39
N VAL A 85 -3.42 0.56 3.24
CA VAL A 85 -2.61 -0.36 2.42
C VAL A 85 -1.15 -0.09 2.76
N ARG A 86 -0.43 -1.11 3.22
CA ARG A 86 0.99 -0.99 3.58
C ARG A 86 1.88 -1.71 2.57
N ILE A 87 2.67 -0.95 1.82
CA ILE A 87 3.70 -1.50 0.95
C ILE A 87 5.01 -1.72 1.72
N SER A 88 5.73 -2.77 1.34
CA SER A 88 7.07 -3.08 1.84
C SER A 88 8.04 -3.12 0.65
N ALA A 89 8.95 -2.17 0.59
CA ALA A 89 9.96 -2.10 -0.47
C ALA A 89 11.21 -2.89 -0.09
N GLN A 90 11.63 -3.74 -1.01
CA GLN A 90 12.82 -4.56 -0.93
C GLN A 90 13.57 -4.53 -2.25
N PHE A 91 14.80 -5.05 -2.25
CA PHE A 91 15.70 -5.03 -3.41
C PHE A 91 15.07 -5.60 -4.69
N TYR A 92 14.21 -6.62 -4.55
CA TYR A 92 13.55 -7.32 -5.65
C TYR A 92 12.30 -6.59 -6.18
N ASN A 93 11.85 -5.52 -5.53
CA ASN A 93 10.71 -4.76 -6.00
C ASN A 93 11.10 -3.78 -7.12
N THR A 94 10.11 -3.43 -7.96
CA THR A 94 10.29 -2.49 -9.08
C THR A 94 9.13 -1.50 -9.16
N LEU A 95 9.36 -0.32 -9.73
CA LEU A 95 8.31 0.69 -9.92
C LEU A 95 7.07 0.16 -10.66
N PRO A 96 7.20 -0.63 -11.75
CA PRO A 96 6.04 -1.22 -12.42
C PRO A 96 5.17 -2.11 -11.53
N GLN A 97 5.71 -2.74 -10.49
CA GLN A 97 4.91 -3.51 -9.54
C GLN A 97 4.01 -2.61 -8.69
N TYR A 98 4.47 -1.41 -8.31
CA TYR A 98 3.66 -0.43 -7.59
C TYR A 98 2.61 0.21 -8.51
N GLU A 99 2.94 0.45 -9.78
CA GLU A 99 1.95 0.87 -10.79
C GLU A 99 0.85 -0.18 -10.99
N TYR A 100 1.24 -1.47 -11.01
CA TYR A 100 0.30 -2.58 -11.10
C TYR A 100 -0.62 -2.66 -9.88
N LEU A 101 -0.07 -2.51 -8.67
CA LEU A 101 -0.87 -2.40 -7.44
C LEU A 101 -1.82 -1.20 -7.49
N ALA A 102 -1.36 -0.03 -7.94
CA ALA A 102 -2.19 1.17 -8.06
C ALA A 102 -3.40 0.95 -8.98
N LYS A 103 -3.17 0.28 -10.12
CA LYS A 103 -4.22 -0.10 -11.05
C LYS A 103 -5.22 -1.08 -10.41
N ALA A 104 -4.72 -2.12 -9.75
CA ALA A 104 -5.58 -3.12 -9.09
C ALA A 104 -6.45 -2.49 -8.00
N LEU A 105 -5.88 -1.59 -7.19
CA LEU A 105 -6.62 -0.85 -6.17
C LEU A 105 -7.70 0.04 -6.80
N LEU A 106 -7.39 0.80 -7.86
CA LEU A 106 -8.41 1.59 -8.57
C LEU A 106 -9.57 0.73 -9.07
N GLU A 107 -9.27 -0.43 -9.66
CA GLU A 107 -10.28 -1.34 -10.20
C GLU A 107 -11.19 -1.92 -9.10
N LEU A 108 -10.61 -2.27 -7.95
CA LEU A 108 -11.34 -2.88 -6.83
C LEU A 108 -12.07 -1.87 -5.92
N ILE A 109 -11.65 -0.61 -5.89
CA ILE A 109 -12.29 0.45 -5.07
C ILE A 109 -13.35 1.22 -5.86
N SER A 110 -13.32 1.16 -7.19
CA SER A 110 -14.33 1.83 -8.04
C SER A 110 -15.57 0.97 -8.31
N LEU A 111 -15.65 -0.22 -7.72
CA LEU A 111 -16.76 -1.18 -7.82
C LEU A 111 -17.60 -1.15 -6.54
#